data_AF-F0H178-F1
#
_entry.id   AF-F0H178-F1
#
_cell.length_a   1.000
_cell.length_b   1.000
_cell.length_c   1.000
_cell.angle_alpha   90.00
_cell.angle_beta   90.00
_cell.angle_gamma   90.00
#
_symmetry.space_group_name_H-M   'P 1'
#
loop_
_entity.id
_entity.type
_entity.pdbx_description
1 polymer ?
#
loop_
_entity_poly.entity_id
_entity_poly.type
_entity_poly.pdbx_seq_one_letter_code
_entity_poly.pdbx_strand_id
1 'polypeptide(L)'
;MKIIIIGGVAAGATCATNIRKISDEDQIILLEKGRDTSFKNCEIPYYLSYMVEDREDLIARKPDEFKKKNNIDARNFSEVIKINREEKFVEVKDLRENKSYKESYDKLVIATGASPFIPDSIKGLNKERENVFKVENVVDVENIRKYIKDHNAKKIIVNGAGFIGIESAENLKELDLDISLVVRTRVLGNIDEELAGFVEENISKHINLIKNDEIVKVTDQKLIFKSGKEKSYDVLINAIGVKPNSKIAKEAGLKLTKSGAIETDRNLKTNDPDIYAIGDVIEVYNQLTKTKSKLNLAWPAHRQAKFVARHIKGLGQKSPSFIGSFALRSFDMNVASTGLSKKQLDGAKIPYKSTLITHNDSVNILPYSKPMNMKISFDPYTGKIYGFQAVGEGDVVKRVDIVASLIGMGADIYDLYDTEISYQPIYSTPEDALNTLASQAIDVFEGKIKNIEIPQLQQRKDEFIIVDVREKEEFEKSHIKNAINIPVAKIDPDYFKNKNKYLIYCQSGRRAKTVVNNLQKEGLENIYYLEGSMNYLEKYQKTMGVDILE
;
A
#
# COMPACT_ATOMS: atom_id res chain seq x y z
N MET A 1 -13.31 27.41 -24.23
CA MET A 1 -12.05 26.84 -24.76
C MET A 1 -12.28 25.37 -25.13
N LYS A 2 -11.41 24.77 -25.94
CA LYS A 2 -11.40 23.36 -26.29
C LYS A 2 -10.37 22.59 -25.47
N ILE A 3 -10.83 21.61 -24.70
CA ILE A 3 -10.00 20.84 -23.75
C ILE A 3 -10.06 19.37 -24.15
N ILE A 4 -8.90 18.78 -24.40
CA ILE A 4 -8.76 17.35 -24.64
C ILE A 4 -8.20 16.69 -23.38
N ILE A 5 -8.78 15.56 -23.01
CA ILE A 5 -8.34 14.73 -21.88
C ILE A 5 -8.07 13.32 -22.42
N ILE A 6 -6.85 12.82 -22.23
CA ILE A 6 -6.41 11.50 -22.68
C ILE A 6 -6.47 10.53 -21.50
N GLY A 7 -7.35 9.53 -21.57
CA GLY A 7 -7.62 8.56 -20.52
C GLY A 7 -8.96 8.83 -19.83
N GLY A 8 -9.90 7.91 -19.95
CA GLY A 8 -11.31 8.06 -19.59
C GLY A 8 -11.71 7.49 -18.23
N VAL A 9 -10.76 7.17 -17.35
CA VAL A 9 -11.00 6.47 -16.08
C VAL A 9 -10.88 7.43 -14.89
N ALA A 10 -10.28 7.05 -13.75
CA ALA A 10 -10.34 7.78 -12.48
C ALA A 10 -9.95 9.28 -12.62
N ALA A 11 -8.74 9.57 -13.09
CA ALA A 11 -8.24 10.95 -13.19
C ALA A 11 -8.94 11.75 -14.29
N GLY A 12 -9.01 11.21 -15.52
CA GLY A 12 -9.53 11.96 -16.66
C GLY A 12 -11.04 12.19 -16.63
N ALA A 13 -11.85 11.18 -16.31
CA ALA A 13 -13.30 11.36 -16.16
C ALA A 13 -13.63 12.35 -15.03
N THR A 14 -12.87 12.31 -13.94
CA THR A 14 -13.01 13.28 -12.84
C THR A 14 -12.65 14.68 -13.30
N CYS A 15 -11.56 14.85 -14.06
CA CYS A 15 -11.13 16.14 -14.58
C CYS A 15 -12.20 16.72 -15.50
N ALA A 16 -12.67 15.93 -16.48
CA ALA A 16 -13.71 16.31 -17.43
C ALA A 16 -14.99 16.78 -16.72
N THR A 17 -15.47 15.98 -15.76
CA THR A 17 -16.68 16.31 -15.00
C THR A 17 -16.50 17.58 -14.15
N ASN A 18 -15.33 17.80 -13.55
CA ASN A 18 -15.09 18.99 -12.73
C ASN A 18 -14.87 20.25 -13.57
N ILE A 19 -14.30 20.15 -14.77
CA ILE A 19 -14.24 21.28 -15.71
C ILE A 19 -15.67 21.71 -16.06
N ARG A 20 -16.54 20.77 -16.42
CA ARG A 20 -17.95 21.09 -16.74
C ARG A 20 -18.66 21.77 -15.57
N LYS A 21 -18.46 21.32 -14.33
CA LYS A 21 -19.05 21.96 -13.14
C LYS A 21 -18.61 23.43 -12.95
N ILE A 22 -17.48 23.82 -13.53
CA ILE A 22 -16.93 25.18 -13.43
C ILE A 22 -17.34 26.02 -14.65
N SER A 23 -17.66 25.40 -15.79
CA SER A 23 -17.91 26.11 -17.05
C SER A 23 -18.82 25.33 -17.99
N ASP A 24 -19.92 25.96 -18.40
CA ASP A 24 -20.86 25.41 -19.38
C ASP A 24 -20.44 25.64 -20.83
N GLU A 25 -19.58 26.63 -21.08
CA GLU A 25 -19.14 27.01 -22.44
C GLU A 25 -17.98 26.18 -23.00
N ASP A 26 -17.22 25.47 -22.17
CA ASP A 26 -16.06 24.72 -22.66
C ASP A 26 -16.47 23.52 -23.51
N GLN A 27 -15.74 23.29 -24.61
CA GLN A 27 -15.80 22.05 -25.37
C GLN A 27 -14.84 21.04 -24.71
N ILE A 28 -15.38 19.96 -24.15
CA ILE A 28 -14.60 18.96 -23.42
C ILE A 28 -14.67 17.64 -24.18
N ILE A 29 -13.51 17.15 -24.63
CA ILE A 29 -13.36 15.88 -25.31
C ILE A 29 -12.56 14.92 -24.42
N LEU A 30 -13.14 13.76 -24.12
CA LEU A 30 -12.53 12.70 -23.31
C LEU A 30 -12.24 11.48 -24.18
N LEU A 31 -10.97 11.18 -24.40
CA LEU A 31 -10.53 10.08 -25.28
C LEU A 31 -10.09 8.88 -24.44
N GLU A 32 -10.68 7.72 -24.69
CA GLU A 32 -10.35 6.45 -24.03
C GLU A 32 -10.03 5.38 -25.08
N LYS A 33 -8.87 4.73 -24.95
CA LYS A 33 -8.44 3.68 -25.88
C LYS A 33 -9.25 2.40 -25.71
N GLY A 34 -9.66 2.10 -24.48
CA GLY A 34 -10.36 0.88 -24.12
C GLY A 34 -11.83 0.91 -24.49
N ARG A 35 -12.49 -0.23 -24.25
CA ARG A 35 -13.94 -0.39 -24.41
C ARG A 35 -14.72 0.46 -23.42
N ASP A 36 -14.29 0.45 -22.16
CA ASP A 36 -15.07 1.01 -21.05
C ASP A 36 -14.47 2.33 -20.56
N THR A 37 -15.34 3.31 -20.31
CA THR A 37 -14.99 4.58 -19.67
C THR A 37 -15.43 4.56 -18.22
N SER A 38 -14.74 5.34 -17.37
CA SER A 38 -15.12 5.59 -15.97
C SER A 38 -15.45 4.31 -15.19
N PHE A 39 -14.72 3.23 -15.42
CA PHE A 39 -14.90 2.01 -14.66
C PHE A 39 -14.24 2.09 -13.28
N LYS A 40 -14.73 1.23 -12.39
CA LYS A 40 -14.42 1.13 -10.97
C LYS A 40 -13.19 0.24 -10.77
N ASN A 41 -12.00 0.82 -10.95
CA ASN A 41 -10.73 0.07 -10.98
C ASN A 41 -10.48 -0.78 -9.73
N CYS A 42 -10.83 -0.26 -8.56
CA CYS A 42 -10.58 -0.92 -7.27
C CYS A 42 -11.55 -2.09 -7.06
N GLU A 43 -12.69 -2.06 -7.75
CA GLU A 43 -13.76 -3.02 -7.63
C GLU A 43 -13.60 -4.21 -8.60
N ILE A 44 -12.71 -4.09 -9.59
CA ILE A 44 -12.44 -5.12 -10.61
C ILE A 44 -12.09 -6.50 -10.01
N PRO A 45 -11.20 -6.64 -9.01
CA PRO A 45 -10.87 -7.95 -8.45
C PRO A 45 -12.08 -8.69 -7.85
N TYR A 46 -13.09 -7.96 -7.34
CA TYR A 46 -14.30 -8.56 -6.76
C TYR A 46 -15.24 -9.18 -7.79
N TYR A 47 -15.04 -8.90 -9.07
CA TYR A 47 -15.72 -9.62 -10.15
C TYR A 47 -15.20 -11.06 -10.31
N LEU A 48 -13.95 -11.31 -9.92
CA LEU A 48 -13.36 -12.66 -10.00
C LEU A 48 -14.09 -13.64 -9.07
N SER A 49 -14.51 -13.20 -7.88
CA SER A 49 -15.19 -14.01 -6.86
C SER A 49 -16.72 -14.09 -7.03
N TYR A 50 -17.31 -13.40 -7.99
CA TYR A 50 -18.77 -13.17 -8.06
C TYR A 50 -19.34 -12.29 -6.94
N MET A 51 -18.50 -11.66 -6.10
CA MET A 51 -18.97 -10.62 -5.18
C MET A 51 -19.53 -9.40 -5.92
N VAL A 52 -18.94 -9.06 -7.07
CA VAL A 52 -19.60 -8.26 -8.11
C VAL A 52 -20.07 -9.24 -9.18
N GLU A 53 -21.38 -9.41 -9.30
CA GLU A 53 -21.97 -10.39 -10.21
C GLU A 53 -21.95 -9.91 -11.66
N ASP A 54 -22.49 -8.71 -11.90
CA ASP A 54 -22.61 -8.09 -13.22
C ASP A 54 -21.42 -7.17 -13.51
N ARG A 55 -20.82 -7.35 -14.68
CA ARG A 55 -19.74 -6.51 -15.20
C ARG A 55 -20.19 -5.06 -15.38
N GLU A 56 -21.48 -4.82 -15.65
CA GLU A 56 -22.02 -3.48 -15.87
C GLU A 56 -21.97 -2.65 -14.58
N ASP A 57 -21.98 -3.28 -13.39
CA ASP A 57 -21.82 -2.59 -12.10
C ASP A 57 -20.41 -2.02 -11.89
N LEU A 58 -19.42 -2.52 -12.64
CA LEU A 58 -18.07 -1.96 -12.69
C LEU A 58 -18.01 -0.69 -13.54
N ILE A 59 -18.98 -0.43 -14.41
CA ILE A 59 -18.97 0.72 -15.32
C ILE A 59 -19.77 1.84 -14.69
N ALA A 60 -19.10 2.88 -14.17
CA ALA A 60 -19.82 3.98 -13.54
C ALA A 60 -20.52 4.88 -14.55
N ARG A 61 -19.92 5.11 -15.73
CA ARG A 61 -20.49 5.95 -16.80
C ARG A 61 -20.04 5.54 -18.20
N LYS A 62 -21.00 5.41 -19.10
CA LYS A 62 -20.77 5.18 -20.54
C LYS A 62 -20.60 6.51 -21.33
N PRO A 63 -20.02 6.49 -22.54
CA PRO A 63 -19.86 7.68 -23.37
C PRO A 63 -21.13 8.52 -23.56
N ASP A 64 -22.26 7.88 -23.89
CA ASP A 64 -23.54 8.58 -24.11
C ASP A 64 -24.04 9.29 -22.84
N GLU A 65 -23.73 8.74 -21.66
CA GLU A 65 -24.11 9.33 -20.39
C GLU A 65 -23.28 10.58 -20.08
N PHE A 66 -21.99 10.61 -20.44
CA PHE A 66 -21.18 11.82 -20.36
C PHE A 66 -21.77 12.95 -21.20
N LYS A 67 -22.24 12.64 -22.40
CA LYS A 67 -22.88 13.63 -23.27
C LYS A 67 -24.21 14.11 -22.68
N LYS A 68 -25.09 13.19 -22.29
CA LYS A 68 -26.43 13.53 -21.75
C LYS A 68 -26.38 14.29 -20.43
N LYS A 69 -25.53 13.88 -19.48
CA LYS A 69 -25.50 14.44 -18.12
C LYS A 69 -24.58 15.65 -17.98
N ASN A 70 -23.51 15.73 -18.77
CA ASN A 70 -22.45 16.73 -18.58
C ASN A 70 -22.02 17.43 -19.87
N ASN A 71 -22.68 17.20 -21.01
CA ASN A 71 -22.26 17.74 -22.31
C ASN A 71 -20.74 17.54 -22.56
N ILE A 72 -20.23 16.35 -22.23
CA ILE A 72 -18.85 15.94 -22.48
C ILE A 72 -18.87 14.98 -23.68
N ASP A 73 -18.03 15.25 -24.67
CA ASP A 73 -17.82 14.37 -25.82
C ASP A 73 -16.82 13.28 -25.44
N ALA A 74 -17.32 12.16 -24.90
CA ALA A 74 -16.51 11.01 -24.55
C ALA A 74 -16.46 10.02 -25.72
N ARG A 75 -15.26 9.56 -26.08
CA ARG A 75 -15.02 8.65 -27.20
C ARG A 75 -14.18 7.48 -26.71
N ASN A 76 -14.81 6.31 -26.57
CA ASN A 76 -14.10 5.04 -26.31
C ASN A 76 -13.57 4.46 -27.63
N PHE A 77 -12.68 3.47 -27.56
CA PHE A 77 -11.93 2.95 -28.72
C PHE A 77 -11.17 4.03 -29.50
N SER A 78 -10.79 5.12 -28.84
CA SER A 78 -10.07 6.26 -29.41
C SER A 78 -8.69 6.35 -28.78
N GLU A 79 -7.68 5.84 -29.48
CA GLU A 79 -6.30 5.86 -29.01
C GLU A 79 -5.58 7.13 -29.50
N VAL A 80 -5.09 7.95 -28.59
CA VAL A 80 -4.17 9.04 -28.97
C VAL A 80 -2.80 8.45 -29.28
N ILE A 81 -2.38 8.55 -30.53
CA ILE A 81 -1.12 7.98 -31.03
C ILE A 81 -0.01 9.02 -31.18
N LYS A 82 -0.35 10.32 -31.24
CA LYS A 82 0.63 11.41 -31.36
C LYS A 82 0.10 12.70 -30.74
N ILE A 83 0.99 13.50 -30.16
CA ILE A 83 0.72 14.87 -29.71
C ILE A 83 1.64 15.81 -30.50
N ASN A 84 1.06 16.76 -31.22
CA ASN A 84 1.81 17.88 -31.81
C ASN A 84 1.59 19.11 -30.94
N ARG A 85 2.69 19.62 -30.37
CA ARG A 85 2.69 20.74 -29.42
C ARG A 85 2.70 22.10 -30.12
N GLU A 86 3.39 22.20 -31.25
CA GLU A 86 3.52 23.44 -32.02
C GLU A 86 2.20 23.80 -32.71
N GLU A 87 1.58 22.83 -33.38
CA GLU A 87 0.29 22.99 -34.06
C GLU A 87 -0.91 22.75 -33.13
N LYS A 88 -0.68 22.39 -31.86
CA LYS A 88 -1.69 22.14 -30.81
C LYS A 88 -2.84 21.20 -31.23
N PHE A 89 -2.48 20.00 -31.68
CA PHE A 89 -3.44 18.92 -31.92
C PHE A 89 -2.94 17.57 -31.43
N VAL A 90 -3.87 16.64 -31.22
CA VAL A 90 -3.57 15.22 -31.03
C VAL A 90 -4.03 14.43 -32.25
N GLU A 91 -3.27 13.41 -32.63
CA GLU A 91 -3.69 12.43 -33.62
C GLU A 91 -4.35 11.25 -32.91
N VAL A 92 -5.61 10.99 -33.25
CA VAL A 92 -6.45 9.97 -32.64
C VAL A 92 -6.72 8.89 -33.65
N LYS A 93 -6.46 7.63 -33.27
CA LYS A 93 -6.84 6.44 -34.03
C LYS A 93 -8.14 5.89 -33.47
N ASP A 94 -9.18 5.88 -34.29
CA ASP A 94 -10.40 5.12 -34.00
C ASP A 94 -10.11 3.63 -34.22
N LEU A 95 -10.18 2.84 -33.15
CA LEU A 95 -9.86 1.42 -33.18
C LEU A 95 -11.01 0.56 -33.76
N ARG A 96 -12.22 1.12 -33.90
CA ARG A 96 -13.34 0.44 -34.58
C ARG A 96 -13.22 0.57 -36.09
N GLU A 97 -12.92 1.77 -36.58
CA GLU A 97 -12.80 2.04 -38.01
C GLU A 97 -11.37 1.89 -38.56
N ASN A 98 -10.38 1.80 -37.67
CA ASN A 98 -8.95 1.80 -38.01
C ASN A 98 -8.52 3.04 -38.82
N LYS A 99 -9.14 4.19 -38.55
CA LYS A 99 -8.83 5.49 -39.19
C LYS A 99 -8.25 6.47 -38.19
N SER A 100 -7.33 7.32 -38.67
CA SER A 100 -6.74 8.40 -37.86
C SER A 100 -7.34 9.75 -38.23
N TYR A 101 -7.51 10.62 -37.24
CA TYR A 101 -7.90 12.02 -37.42
C TYR A 101 -7.15 12.93 -36.45
N LYS A 102 -7.14 14.24 -36.75
CA LYS A 102 -6.55 15.26 -35.88
C LYS A 102 -7.64 15.95 -35.07
N GLU A 103 -7.37 16.18 -33.78
CA GLU A 103 -8.24 16.93 -32.89
C GLU A 103 -7.44 18.05 -32.21
N SER A 104 -7.82 19.31 -32.47
CA SER A 104 -7.14 20.49 -31.91
C SER A 104 -7.47 20.72 -30.44
N TYR A 105 -6.59 21.37 -29.69
CA TYR A 105 -6.82 21.72 -28.29
C TYR A 105 -6.29 23.12 -27.93
N ASP A 106 -6.99 23.79 -27.01
CA ASP A 106 -6.44 24.93 -26.27
C ASP A 106 -5.66 24.44 -25.04
N LYS A 107 -6.16 23.37 -24.39
CA LYS A 107 -5.53 22.69 -23.26
C LYS A 107 -5.59 21.18 -23.41
N LEU A 108 -4.53 20.50 -22.99
CA LEU A 108 -4.42 19.05 -22.98
C LEU A 108 -4.19 18.52 -21.57
N VAL A 109 -4.87 17.45 -21.19
CA VAL A 109 -4.65 16.73 -19.93
C VAL A 109 -4.30 15.28 -20.22
N ILE A 110 -3.09 14.85 -19.87
CA ILE A 110 -2.63 13.47 -20.01
C ILE A 110 -2.94 12.70 -18.72
N ALA A 111 -3.87 11.76 -18.78
CA ALA A 111 -4.34 10.93 -17.68
C ALA A 111 -4.29 9.44 -18.04
N THR A 112 -3.24 9.04 -18.76
CA THR A 112 -3.07 7.70 -19.35
C THR A 112 -2.76 6.59 -18.35
N GLY A 113 -2.59 6.92 -17.07
CA GLY A 113 -2.36 5.97 -15.98
C GLY A 113 -1.04 5.19 -16.11
N ALA A 114 -1.06 3.95 -15.66
CA ALA A 114 0.06 3.02 -15.70
C ALA A 114 -0.42 1.63 -16.15
N SER A 115 0.43 0.89 -16.87
CA SER A 115 0.14 -0.49 -17.30
C SER A 115 0.98 -1.49 -16.49
N PRO A 116 0.53 -2.75 -16.35
CA PRO A 116 1.31 -3.82 -15.73
C PRO A 116 2.73 -3.94 -16.30
N PHE A 117 3.69 -4.09 -15.39
CA PHE A 117 5.09 -4.22 -15.75
C PHE A 117 5.40 -5.65 -16.22
N ILE A 118 5.97 -5.75 -17.42
CA ILE A 118 6.43 -7.00 -18.02
C ILE A 118 7.97 -6.91 -18.13
N PRO A 119 8.73 -7.54 -17.22
CA PRO A 119 10.18 -7.53 -17.25
C PRO A 119 10.75 -8.49 -18.30
N ASP A 120 11.75 -8.04 -19.04
CA ASP A 120 12.50 -8.88 -20.00
C ASP A 120 13.25 -10.03 -19.32
N SER A 121 13.52 -9.92 -18.01
CA SER A 121 14.17 -10.97 -17.22
C SER A 121 13.35 -12.24 -17.09
N ILE A 122 12.03 -12.19 -17.30
CA ILE A 122 11.14 -13.36 -17.26
C ILE A 122 10.89 -13.83 -18.69
N LYS A 123 11.70 -14.79 -19.14
CA LYS A 123 11.68 -15.26 -20.53
C LYS A 123 10.29 -15.79 -20.90
N GLY A 124 9.74 -15.26 -21.98
CA GLY A 124 8.46 -15.70 -22.52
C GLY A 124 7.24 -15.08 -21.86
N LEU A 125 7.34 -14.31 -20.77
CA LEU A 125 6.17 -13.65 -20.15
C LEU A 125 5.48 -12.65 -21.09
N ASN A 126 6.25 -12.03 -22.00
CA ASN A 126 5.77 -11.08 -22.99
C ASN A 126 5.09 -11.72 -24.22
N LYS A 127 5.10 -13.06 -24.35
CA LYS A 127 4.38 -13.73 -25.44
C LYS A 127 2.89 -13.76 -25.13
N GLU A 128 2.08 -13.44 -26.13
CA GLU A 128 0.63 -13.59 -26.04
C GLU A 128 0.26 -15.05 -25.83
N ARG A 129 -0.47 -15.32 -24.75
CA ARG A 129 -1.02 -16.63 -24.40
C ARG A 129 -2.41 -16.46 -23.83
N GLU A 130 -3.27 -17.43 -24.12
CA GLU A 130 -4.64 -17.44 -23.64
C GLU A 130 -4.74 -17.68 -22.13
N ASN A 131 -3.70 -18.21 -21.50
CA ASN A 131 -3.68 -18.57 -20.08
C ASN A 131 -2.81 -17.67 -19.18
N VAL A 132 -2.27 -16.58 -19.74
CA VAL A 132 -1.46 -15.59 -19.00
C VAL A 132 -2.17 -14.25 -19.03
N PHE A 133 -2.59 -13.78 -17.86
CA PHE A 133 -3.41 -12.59 -17.71
C PHE A 133 -2.72 -11.53 -16.88
N LYS A 134 -3.27 -10.33 -17.00
CA LYS A 134 -3.05 -9.19 -16.12
C LYS A 134 -4.40 -8.79 -15.51
N VAL A 135 -4.40 -7.92 -14.52
CA VAL A 135 -5.62 -7.31 -13.97
C VAL A 135 -5.45 -5.80 -14.00
N GLU A 136 -6.03 -5.15 -15.00
CA GLU A 136 -5.95 -3.69 -15.20
C GLU A 136 -7.32 -3.08 -15.51
N ASN A 137 -8.19 -3.78 -16.25
CA ASN A 137 -9.49 -3.28 -16.70
C ASN A 137 -10.58 -4.37 -16.66
N VAL A 138 -11.82 -3.98 -16.95
CA VAL A 138 -13.00 -4.86 -16.92
C VAL A 138 -12.88 -6.05 -17.88
N VAL A 139 -12.33 -5.84 -19.09
CA VAL A 139 -12.14 -6.90 -20.08
C VAL A 139 -11.16 -7.97 -19.56
N ASP A 140 -10.14 -7.56 -18.80
CA ASP A 140 -9.17 -8.51 -18.27
C ASP A 140 -9.81 -9.52 -17.31
N VAL A 141 -10.64 -9.06 -16.35
CA VAL A 141 -11.32 -9.96 -15.40
C VAL A 141 -12.47 -10.74 -16.02
N GLU A 142 -13.13 -10.20 -17.04
CA GLU A 142 -14.06 -10.95 -17.89
C GLU A 142 -13.34 -12.15 -18.53
N ASN A 143 -12.18 -11.90 -19.14
CA ASN A 143 -11.39 -12.94 -19.80
C ASN A 143 -10.86 -13.98 -18.81
N ILE A 144 -10.39 -13.57 -17.63
CA ILE A 144 -9.95 -14.51 -16.59
C ILE A 144 -11.11 -15.41 -16.16
N ARG A 145 -12.25 -14.82 -15.80
CA ARG A 145 -13.43 -15.56 -15.33
C ARG A 145 -13.95 -16.52 -16.41
N LYS A 146 -14.02 -16.05 -17.65
CA LYS A 146 -14.42 -16.85 -18.82
C LYS A 146 -13.46 -18.01 -19.04
N TYR A 147 -12.15 -17.75 -19.03
CA TYR A 147 -11.15 -18.79 -19.25
C TYR A 147 -11.21 -19.87 -18.17
N ILE A 148 -11.32 -19.48 -16.89
CA ILE A 148 -11.46 -20.41 -15.76
C ILE A 148 -12.67 -21.33 -15.97
N LYS A 149 -13.82 -20.76 -16.36
CA LYS A 149 -15.05 -21.52 -16.60
C LYS A 149 -14.93 -22.45 -17.81
N ASP A 150 -14.49 -21.92 -18.96
CA ASP A 150 -14.50 -22.64 -20.23
C ASP A 150 -13.48 -23.80 -20.25
N HIS A 151 -12.36 -23.65 -19.53
CA HIS A 151 -11.29 -24.65 -19.46
C HIS A 151 -11.32 -25.48 -18.17
N ASN A 152 -12.30 -25.24 -17.29
CA ASN A 152 -12.37 -25.85 -15.95
C ASN A 152 -11.03 -25.73 -15.19
N ALA A 153 -10.38 -24.56 -15.29
CA ALA A 153 -9.08 -24.31 -14.69
C ALA A 153 -9.17 -24.42 -13.17
N LYS A 154 -8.18 -25.07 -12.55
CA LYS A 154 -8.11 -25.29 -11.10
C LYS A 154 -6.88 -24.68 -10.45
N LYS A 155 -5.75 -24.62 -11.16
CA LYS A 155 -4.46 -24.19 -10.63
C LYS A 155 -4.13 -22.78 -11.09
N ILE A 156 -4.28 -21.82 -10.19
CA ILE A 156 -3.99 -20.41 -10.46
C ILE A 156 -2.70 -20.01 -9.78
N ILE A 157 -1.78 -19.41 -10.53
CA ILE A 157 -0.58 -18.80 -9.98
C ILE A 157 -0.69 -17.29 -10.12
N VAL A 158 -0.59 -16.57 -9.01
CA VAL A 158 -0.51 -15.11 -8.98
C VAL A 158 0.95 -14.71 -8.74
N ASN A 159 1.54 -14.03 -9.71
CA ASN A 159 2.92 -13.55 -9.65
C ASN A 159 2.96 -12.12 -9.09
N GLY A 160 3.44 -11.96 -7.86
CA GLY A 160 3.55 -10.67 -7.17
C GLY A 160 2.54 -10.53 -6.03
N ALA A 161 3.02 -10.14 -4.85
CA ALA A 161 2.22 -9.96 -3.63
C ALA A 161 2.08 -8.49 -3.23
N GLY A 162 1.77 -7.64 -4.22
CA GLY A 162 1.23 -6.29 -4.00
C GLY A 162 -0.29 -6.30 -3.86
N PHE A 163 -0.93 -5.13 -3.83
CA PHE A 163 -2.39 -4.98 -3.64
C PHE A 163 -3.19 -5.87 -4.61
N ILE A 164 -3.02 -5.64 -5.92
CA ILE A 164 -3.71 -6.40 -6.98
C ILE A 164 -3.49 -7.90 -6.86
N GLY A 165 -2.27 -8.32 -6.51
CA GLY A 165 -1.93 -9.74 -6.40
C GLY A 165 -2.65 -10.40 -5.22
N ILE A 166 -2.68 -9.75 -4.07
CA ILE A 166 -3.38 -10.24 -2.88
C ILE A 166 -4.89 -10.24 -3.12
N GLU A 167 -5.45 -9.15 -3.65
CA GLU A 167 -6.90 -9.05 -3.93
C GLU A 167 -7.34 -10.09 -4.97
N SER A 168 -6.55 -10.33 -6.01
CA SER A 168 -6.84 -11.35 -7.01
C SER A 168 -6.79 -12.75 -6.41
N ALA A 169 -5.77 -13.04 -5.59
CA ALA A 169 -5.61 -14.33 -4.95
C ALA A 169 -6.73 -14.62 -3.94
N GLU A 170 -7.12 -13.62 -3.15
CA GLU A 170 -8.23 -13.69 -2.21
C GLU A 170 -9.56 -13.95 -2.91
N ASN A 171 -9.91 -13.14 -3.92
CA ASN A 171 -11.16 -13.29 -4.64
C ASN A 171 -11.26 -14.62 -5.41
N LEU A 172 -10.15 -15.11 -5.97
CA LEU A 172 -10.15 -16.41 -6.64
C LEU A 172 -10.18 -17.59 -5.66
N LYS A 173 -9.74 -17.39 -4.42
CA LYS A 173 -9.82 -18.42 -3.38
C LYS A 173 -11.27 -18.72 -2.98
N GLU A 174 -12.17 -17.73 -3.05
CA GLU A 174 -13.62 -17.91 -2.83
C GLU A 174 -14.27 -18.91 -3.80
N LEU A 175 -13.61 -19.24 -4.92
CA LEU A 175 -14.07 -20.23 -5.89
C LEU A 175 -13.50 -21.64 -5.65
N ASP A 176 -12.92 -21.90 -4.47
CA ASP A 176 -12.27 -23.17 -4.11
C ASP A 176 -11.16 -23.62 -5.08
N LEU A 177 -10.49 -22.65 -5.71
CA LEU A 177 -9.36 -22.91 -6.62
C LEU A 177 -8.05 -23.16 -5.84
N ASP A 178 -7.12 -23.89 -6.46
CA ASP A 178 -5.75 -24.06 -5.97
C ASP A 178 -4.94 -22.80 -6.33
N ILE A 179 -4.81 -21.91 -5.36
CA ILE A 179 -4.12 -20.63 -5.52
C ILE A 179 -2.71 -20.71 -4.96
N SER A 180 -1.75 -20.29 -5.78
CA SER A 180 -0.38 -20.02 -5.33
C SER A 180 0.00 -18.57 -5.55
N LEU A 181 0.45 -17.88 -4.50
CA LEU A 181 0.96 -16.51 -4.58
C LEU A 181 2.49 -16.53 -4.53
N VAL A 182 3.14 -15.97 -5.56
CA VAL A 182 4.60 -15.94 -5.67
C VAL A 182 5.13 -14.57 -5.26
N VAL A 183 6.13 -14.55 -4.38
CA VAL A 183 6.80 -13.33 -3.94
C VAL A 183 8.30 -13.53 -3.77
N ARG A 184 9.09 -12.60 -4.34
CA ARG A 184 10.55 -12.69 -4.35
C ARG A 184 11.19 -12.57 -2.96
N THR A 185 10.59 -11.79 -2.06
CA THR A 185 11.17 -11.50 -0.73
C THR A 185 10.06 -11.48 0.31
N ARG A 186 9.23 -10.45 0.31
CA ARG A 186 8.15 -10.25 1.26
C ARG A 186 6.91 -9.66 0.59
N VAL A 187 5.74 -9.98 1.15
CA VAL A 187 4.47 -9.37 0.74
C VAL A 187 4.45 -7.89 1.09
N LEU A 188 3.67 -7.09 0.36
CA LEU A 188 3.42 -5.68 0.63
C LEU A 188 4.69 -4.87 0.94
N GLY A 189 5.48 -4.57 -0.09
CA GLY A 189 6.74 -3.82 0.05
C GLY A 189 6.66 -2.44 0.72
N ASN A 190 5.45 -1.90 0.90
CA ASN A 190 5.17 -0.61 1.54
C ASN A 190 4.83 -0.73 3.04
N ILE A 191 4.67 -1.94 3.57
CA ILE A 191 4.53 -2.23 4.99
C ILE A 191 5.90 -2.61 5.54
N ASP A 192 6.19 -2.24 6.79
CA ASP A 192 7.45 -2.56 7.42
C ASP A 192 7.53 -4.06 7.77
N GLU A 193 8.75 -4.58 7.81
CA GLU A 193 9.04 -6.01 7.95
C GLU A 193 8.50 -6.62 9.26
N GLU A 194 8.45 -5.84 10.34
CA GLU A 194 7.90 -6.29 11.63
C GLU A 194 6.39 -6.57 11.55
N LEU A 195 5.67 -5.92 10.63
CA LEU A 195 4.24 -6.10 10.42
C LEU A 195 3.93 -7.07 9.26
N ALA A 196 4.79 -7.14 8.25
CA ALA A 196 4.60 -7.97 7.08
C ALA A 196 4.43 -9.47 7.42
N GLY A 197 5.09 -9.95 8.49
CA GLY A 197 4.99 -11.35 8.87
C GLY A 197 3.62 -11.81 9.37
N PHE A 198 2.84 -10.90 9.96
CA PHE A 198 1.44 -11.20 10.29
C PHE A 198 0.62 -11.43 9.02
N VAL A 199 0.82 -10.60 8.00
CA VAL A 199 0.14 -10.70 6.70
C VAL A 199 0.53 -12.00 5.99
N GLU A 200 1.82 -12.36 5.98
CA GLU A 200 2.29 -13.61 5.36
C GLU A 200 1.73 -14.86 6.03
N GLU A 201 1.67 -14.87 7.37
CA GLU A 201 1.06 -15.99 8.10
C GLU A 201 -0.42 -16.13 7.73
N ASN A 202 -1.15 -15.01 7.73
CA ASN A 202 -2.55 -14.98 7.33
C ASN A 202 -2.76 -15.51 5.91
N ILE A 203 -2.00 -15.02 4.92
CA ILE A 203 -2.06 -15.53 3.54
C ILE A 203 -1.80 -17.05 3.50
N SER A 204 -0.81 -17.54 4.26
CA SER A 204 -0.42 -18.95 4.26
C SER A 204 -1.45 -19.89 4.91
N LYS A 205 -2.41 -19.36 5.68
CA LYS A 205 -3.54 -20.15 6.22
C LYS A 205 -4.57 -20.49 5.13
N HIS A 206 -4.63 -19.67 4.08
CA HIS A 206 -5.65 -19.77 3.03
C HIS A 206 -5.12 -20.32 1.71
N ILE A 207 -3.90 -19.93 1.33
CA ILE A 207 -3.32 -20.25 0.02
C ILE A 207 -1.84 -20.62 0.11
N ASN A 208 -1.28 -21.18 -0.96
CA ASN A 208 0.13 -21.52 -1.02
C ASN A 208 1.00 -20.28 -1.31
N LEU A 209 1.74 -19.81 -0.31
CA LEU A 209 2.67 -18.69 -0.46
C LEU A 209 4.07 -19.19 -0.84
N ILE A 210 4.48 -18.97 -2.09
CA ILE A 210 5.84 -19.27 -2.58
C ILE A 210 6.72 -18.05 -2.34
N LYS A 211 7.58 -18.12 -1.32
CA LYS A 211 8.52 -17.06 -0.94
C LYS A 211 9.94 -17.31 -1.44
N ASN A 212 10.74 -16.24 -1.44
CA ASN A 212 12.19 -16.27 -1.68
C ASN A 212 12.56 -16.94 -3.02
N ASP A 213 11.67 -16.84 -3.99
CA ASP A 213 11.84 -17.38 -5.32
C ASP A 213 11.20 -16.45 -6.35
N GLU A 214 11.63 -16.55 -7.60
CA GLU A 214 11.10 -15.72 -8.68
C GLU A 214 10.95 -16.54 -9.96
N ILE A 215 9.88 -16.29 -10.71
CA ILE A 215 9.68 -16.92 -12.02
C ILE A 215 10.70 -16.32 -12.98
N VAL A 216 11.48 -17.17 -13.66
CA VAL A 216 12.49 -16.75 -14.65
C VAL A 216 12.10 -17.11 -16.08
N LYS A 217 11.16 -18.04 -16.26
CA LYS A 217 10.63 -18.42 -17.57
C LYS A 217 9.20 -18.91 -17.49
N VAL A 218 8.38 -18.48 -18.45
CA VAL A 218 6.99 -18.89 -18.64
C VAL A 218 6.88 -19.67 -19.96
N THR A 219 6.41 -20.91 -19.86
CA THR A 219 5.99 -21.74 -21.01
C THR A 219 4.48 -21.94 -20.97
N ASP A 220 3.90 -22.61 -21.97
CA ASP A 220 2.43 -22.72 -22.08
C ASP A 220 1.83 -23.56 -20.95
N GLN A 221 2.56 -24.53 -20.38
CA GLN A 221 2.07 -25.42 -19.31
C GLN A 221 2.83 -25.32 -17.99
N LYS A 222 3.99 -24.64 -17.96
CA LYS A 222 4.87 -24.61 -16.78
C LYS A 222 5.54 -23.26 -16.53
N LEU A 223 5.77 -22.98 -15.26
CA LEU A 223 6.64 -21.92 -14.78
C LEU A 223 7.96 -22.54 -14.30
N ILE A 224 9.08 -21.91 -14.68
CA ILE A 224 10.40 -22.25 -14.17
C ILE A 224 10.83 -21.13 -13.23
N PHE A 225 11.22 -21.52 -12.03
CA PHE A 225 11.66 -20.64 -10.97
C PHE A 225 13.20 -20.53 -10.94
N LYS A 226 13.70 -19.47 -10.31
CA LYS A 226 15.14 -19.26 -10.15
C LYS A 226 15.82 -20.36 -9.34
N SER A 227 15.09 -20.96 -8.40
CA SER A 227 15.55 -22.14 -7.66
C SER A 227 15.72 -23.41 -8.52
N GLY A 228 15.27 -23.40 -9.79
CA GLY A 228 15.21 -24.56 -10.66
C GLY A 228 13.93 -25.38 -10.51
N LYS A 229 13.07 -25.05 -9.54
CA LYS A 229 11.75 -25.69 -9.41
C LYS A 229 10.88 -25.40 -10.64
N GLU A 230 10.05 -26.38 -10.99
CA GLU A 230 9.02 -26.23 -12.00
C GLU A 230 7.64 -26.35 -11.36
N LYS A 231 6.67 -25.56 -11.83
CA LYS A 231 5.27 -25.66 -11.41
C LYS A 231 4.33 -25.60 -12.60
N SER A 232 3.42 -26.54 -12.70
CA SER A 232 2.33 -26.45 -13.68
C SER A 232 1.27 -25.46 -13.22
N TYR A 233 0.57 -24.88 -14.18
CA TYR A 233 -0.48 -23.90 -13.94
C TYR A 233 -1.52 -23.96 -15.06
N ASP A 234 -2.76 -23.65 -14.72
CA ASP A 234 -3.83 -23.48 -15.70
C ASP A 234 -4.00 -22.00 -16.06
N VAL A 235 -3.75 -21.11 -15.10
CA VAL A 235 -3.84 -19.65 -15.25
C VAL A 235 -2.70 -18.97 -14.49
N LEU A 236 -2.01 -18.04 -15.15
CA LEU A 236 -1.03 -17.15 -14.53
C LEU A 236 -1.59 -15.73 -14.51
N ILE A 237 -1.64 -15.08 -13.36
CA ILE A 237 -1.95 -13.65 -13.22
C ILE A 237 -0.66 -12.90 -12.87
N ASN A 238 -0.23 -11.99 -13.74
CA ASN A 238 0.97 -11.19 -13.53
C ASN A 238 0.64 -9.85 -12.84
N ALA A 239 1.08 -9.69 -11.59
CA ALA A 239 0.80 -8.57 -10.70
C ALA A 239 2.08 -8.02 -10.01
N ILE A 240 3.20 -7.96 -10.73
CA ILE A 240 4.53 -7.54 -10.21
C ILE A 240 4.80 -6.03 -10.27
N GLY A 241 3.73 -5.22 -10.29
CA GLY A 241 3.80 -3.76 -10.34
C GLY A 241 3.45 -3.17 -11.71
N VAL A 242 3.57 -1.86 -11.83
CA VAL A 242 3.11 -1.10 -13.00
C VAL A 242 4.16 -0.07 -13.46
N LYS A 243 4.04 0.35 -14.72
CA LYS A 243 4.87 1.38 -15.36
C LYS A 243 4.00 2.50 -15.92
N PRO A 244 4.37 3.79 -15.73
CA PRO A 244 3.66 4.92 -16.30
C PRO A 244 3.47 4.81 -17.82
N ASN A 245 2.28 5.15 -18.31
CA ASN A 245 1.94 5.17 -19.74
C ASN A 245 2.37 6.49 -20.40
N SER A 246 3.66 6.75 -20.41
CA SER A 246 4.26 8.04 -20.82
C SER A 246 4.83 8.08 -22.24
N LYS A 247 4.64 7.02 -23.04
CA LYS A 247 5.20 6.90 -24.39
C LYS A 247 4.86 8.11 -25.29
N ILE A 248 3.58 8.45 -25.39
CA ILE A 248 3.11 9.58 -26.22
C ILE A 248 3.66 10.93 -25.75
N ALA A 249 3.88 11.08 -24.44
CA ALA A 249 4.47 12.29 -23.88
C ALA A 249 5.95 12.40 -24.23
N LYS A 250 6.69 11.28 -24.13
CA LYS A 250 8.10 11.20 -24.54
C LYS A 250 8.29 11.55 -26.02
N GLU A 251 7.46 10.96 -26.89
CA GLU A 251 7.51 11.17 -28.34
C GLU A 251 7.14 12.61 -28.71
N ALA A 252 6.31 13.27 -27.91
CA ALA A 252 6.00 14.70 -28.02
C ALA A 252 7.08 15.63 -27.43
N GLY A 253 8.21 15.10 -26.96
CA GLY A 253 9.28 15.90 -26.35
C GLY A 253 8.95 16.47 -24.97
N LEU A 254 7.99 15.87 -24.25
CA LEU A 254 7.75 16.19 -22.85
C LEU A 254 8.79 15.49 -21.96
N LYS A 255 9.25 16.19 -20.92
CA LYS A 255 10.25 15.67 -20.01
C LYS A 255 9.68 14.51 -19.19
N LEU A 256 10.49 13.47 -19.01
CA LEU A 256 10.19 12.35 -18.13
C LEU A 256 11.19 12.32 -16.98
N THR A 257 10.72 11.85 -15.83
CA THR A 257 11.56 11.53 -14.68
C THR A 257 12.38 10.25 -14.93
N LYS A 258 13.37 9.98 -14.06
CA LYS A 258 14.16 8.73 -14.10
C LYS A 258 13.30 7.47 -14.01
N SER A 259 12.12 7.56 -13.37
CA SER A 259 11.19 6.44 -13.20
C SER A 259 10.28 6.21 -14.40
N GLY A 260 10.42 7.03 -15.45
CA GLY A 260 9.61 7.02 -16.66
C GLY A 260 8.26 7.75 -16.52
N ALA A 261 7.97 8.38 -15.39
CA ALA A 261 6.77 9.18 -15.21
C ALA A 261 6.90 10.54 -15.94
N ILE A 262 5.78 11.14 -16.36
CA ILE A 262 5.77 12.49 -16.93
C ILE A 262 6.18 13.49 -15.85
N GLU A 263 7.20 14.29 -16.14
CA GLU A 263 7.66 15.34 -15.23
C GLU A 263 6.66 16.50 -15.24
N THR A 264 6.31 16.95 -14.05
CA THR A 264 5.42 18.10 -13.86
C THR A 264 6.01 19.10 -12.88
N ASP A 265 5.46 20.31 -12.80
CA ASP A 265 5.70 21.26 -11.72
C ASP A 265 4.80 20.96 -10.50
N ARG A 266 4.64 21.92 -9.56
CA ARG A 266 3.70 21.77 -8.43
C ARG A 266 2.23 21.91 -8.85
N ASN A 267 1.96 22.58 -9.97
CA ASN A 267 0.63 22.80 -10.52
C ASN A 267 0.24 21.73 -11.56
N LEU A 268 1.00 20.64 -11.62
CA LEU A 268 0.75 19.48 -12.49
C LEU A 268 0.84 19.81 -13.98
N LYS A 269 1.50 20.93 -14.32
CA LYS A 269 1.86 21.28 -15.71
C LYS A 269 3.13 20.55 -16.10
N THR A 270 3.21 20.15 -17.35
CA THR A 270 4.45 19.62 -17.95
C THR A 270 5.41 20.75 -18.31
N ASN A 271 6.49 20.47 -19.04
CA ASN A 271 7.33 21.52 -19.64
C ASN A 271 6.65 22.26 -20.81
N ASP A 272 5.38 21.99 -21.08
CA ASP A 272 4.49 22.77 -21.93
C ASP A 272 3.39 23.44 -21.07
N PRO A 273 3.20 24.76 -21.15
CA PRO A 273 2.22 25.48 -20.33
C PRO A 273 0.75 25.14 -20.65
N ASP A 274 0.49 24.52 -21.80
CA ASP A 274 -0.84 24.12 -22.26
C ASP A 274 -1.14 22.64 -21.99
N ILE A 275 -0.17 21.88 -21.48
CA ILE A 275 -0.30 20.45 -21.22
C ILE A 275 -0.11 20.13 -19.74
N TYR A 276 -1.10 19.48 -19.15
CA TYR A 276 -1.08 18.92 -17.80
C TYR A 276 -0.92 17.40 -17.84
N ALA A 277 -0.42 16.82 -16.74
CA ALA A 277 -0.42 15.38 -16.55
C ALA A 277 -0.85 15.00 -15.13
N ILE A 278 -1.70 13.99 -15.00
CA ILE A 278 -2.34 13.57 -13.73
C ILE A 278 -2.57 12.05 -13.67
N GLY A 279 -2.80 11.54 -12.46
CA GLY A 279 -2.97 10.11 -12.17
C GLY A 279 -1.63 9.39 -12.12
N ASP A 280 -1.68 8.07 -12.32
CA ASP A 280 -0.52 7.18 -12.16
C ASP A 280 0.60 7.37 -13.22
N VAL A 281 0.40 8.29 -14.18
CA VAL A 281 1.40 8.65 -15.18
C VAL A 281 2.46 9.64 -14.64
N ILE A 282 2.22 10.27 -13.49
CA ILE A 282 3.13 11.24 -12.87
C ILE A 282 3.70 10.75 -11.53
N GLU A 283 4.77 11.39 -11.08
CA GLU A 283 5.17 11.36 -9.67
C GLU A 283 4.47 12.49 -8.90
N VAL A 284 4.06 12.22 -7.68
CA VAL A 284 3.30 13.15 -6.84
C VAL A 284 4.17 13.74 -5.74
N TYR A 285 3.86 14.95 -5.30
CA TYR A 285 4.60 15.60 -4.22
C TYR A 285 4.20 15.03 -2.86
N ASN A 286 5.17 14.48 -2.12
CA ASN A 286 4.99 14.01 -0.76
C ASN A 286 5.16 15.16 0.24
N GLN A 287 4.18 15.34 1.12
CA GLN A 287 4.16 16.44 2.09
C GLN A 287 5.29 16.34 3.13
N LEU A 288 5.72 15.13 3.48
CA LEU A 288 6.67 14.87 4.56
C LEU A 288 8.11 14.93 4.04
N THR A 289 8.43 14.20 2.97
CA THR A 289 9.79 14.21 2.39
C THR A 289 10.10 15.46 1.59
N LYS A 290 9.09 16.26 1.26
CA LYS A 290 9.18 17.43 0.36
C LYS A 290 9.71 17.09 -1.04
N THR A 291 9.64 15.83 -1.44
CA THR A 291 10.11 15.32 -2.73
C THR A 291 8.97 14.71 -3.54
N LYS A 292 9.25 14.35 -4.80
CA LYS A 292 8.29 13.65 -5.66
C LYS A 292 8.56 12.15 -5.65
N SER A 293 7.49 11.36 -5.62
CA SER A 293 7.55 9.89 -5.69
C SER A 293 6.31 9.33 -6.38
N LYS A 294 6.39 8.08 -6.84
CA LYS A 294 5.21 7.36 -7.33
C LYS A 294 4.24 7.10 -6.17
N LEU A 295 2.95 7.30 -6.44
CA LEU A 295 1.86 6.95 -5.52
C LEU A 295 0.63 6.61 -6.37
N ASN A 296 0.53 5.33 -6.74
CA ASN A 296 -0.50 4.85 -7.66
C ASN A 296 -1.75 4.47 -6.87
N LEU A 297 -2.52 5.49 -6.49
CA LEU A 297 -3.73 5.35 -5.68
C LEU A 297 -4.84 6.21 -6.26
N ALA A 298 -6.08 5.73 -6.17
CA ALA A 298 -7.24 6.41 -6.71
C ALA A 298 -7.48 7.80 -6.07
N TRP A 299 -7.36 7.91 -4.74
CA TRP A 299 -7.63 9.18 -4.05
C TRP A 299 -6.72 10.32 -4.53
N PRO A 300 -5.38 10.15 -4.63
CA PRO A 300 -4.50 11.13 -5.27
C PRO A 300 -4.92 11.52 -6.68
N ALA A 301 -5.24 10.55 -7.54
CA ALA A 301 -5.68 10.78 -8.92
C ALA A 301 -6.92 11.69 -8.99
N HIS A 302 -7.93 11.43 -8.13
CA HIS A 302 -9.13 12.28 -8.06
C HIS A 302 -8.84 13.70 -7.54
N ARG A 303 -7.92 13.86 -6.58
CA ARG A 303 -7.57 15.19 -6.05
C ARG A 303 -6.77 16.01 -7.05
N GLN A 304 -5.85 15.38 -7.77
CA GLN A 304 -5.12 16.00 -8.89
C GLN A 304 -6.10 16.48 -9.97
N ALA A 305 -7.05 15.63 -10.36
CA ALA A 305 -8.06 15.97 -11.36
C ALA A 305 -8.92 17.18 -10.97
N LYS A 306 -9.40 17.22 -9.72
CA LYS A 306 -10.15 18.37 -9.17
C LYS A 306 -9.31 19.65 -9.16
N PHE A 307 -8.03 19.55 -8.81
CA PHE A 307 -7.10 20.67 -8.83
C PHE A 307 -6.87 21.18 -10.25
N VAL A 308 -6.54 20.31 -11.21
CA VAL A 308 -6.27 20.69 -12.61
C VAL A 308 -7.49 21.31 -13.26
N ALA A 309 -8.69 20.78 -13.03
CA ALA A 309 -9.94 21.36 -13.54
C ALA A 309 -10.10 22.84 -13.11
N ARG A 310 -9.80 23.15 -11.84
CA ARG A 310 -9.81 24.54 -11.33
C ARG A 310 -8.65 25.35 -11.88
N HIS A 311 -7.45 24.78 -11.94
CA HIS A 311 -6.24 25.45 -12.37
C HIS A 311 -6.31 25.88 -13.84
N ILE A 312 -6.89 25.05 -14.73
CA ILE A 312 -7.15 25.39 -16.13
C ILE A 312 -8.00 26.66 -16.25
N LYS A 313 -8.88 26.91 -15.29
CA LYS A 313 -9.79 28.08 -15.26
C LYS A 313 -9.26 29.24 -14.41
N GLY A 314 -8.01 29.20 -13.99
CA GLY A 314 -7.41 30.24 -13.14
C GLY A 314 -7.91 30.24 -11.69
N LEU A 315 -8.59 29.17 -11.24
CA LEU A 315 -9.16 29.03 -9.89
C LEU A 315 -8.31 28.12 -8.97
N GLY A 316 -7.09 27.79 -9.40
CA GLY A 316 -6.15 26.97 -8.63
C GLY A 316 -5.57 27.77 -7.46
N GLN A 317 -5.65 27.22 -6.25
CA GLN A 317 -5.07 27.84 -5.05
C GLN A 317 -3.85 27.05 -4.58
N LYS A 318 -4.07 26.02 -3.74
CA LYS A 318 -3.01 25.22 -3.15
C LYS A 318 -2.78 23.94 -3.97
N SER A 319 -1.56 23.80 -4.49
CA SER A 319 -1.12 22.58 -5.16
C SER A 319 -1.30 21.36 -4.25
N PRO A 320 -1.81 20.23 -4.76
CA PRO A 320 -1.99 19.05 -3.94
C PRO A 320 -0.65 18.50 -3.45
N SER A 321 -0.69 17.86 -2.27
CA SER A 321 0.39 17.06 -1.69
C SER A 321 -0.22 15.86 -1.00
N PHE A 322 0.57 14.79 -0.85
CA PHE A 322 0.07 13.50 -0.39
C PHE A 322 0.96 12.94 0.72
N ILE A 323 0.35 12.12 1.58
CA ILE A 323 1.04 11.39 2.65
C ILE A 323 1.01 9.87 2.43
N GLY A 324 0.29 9.39 1.42
CA GLY A 324 0.37 7.99 0.99
C GLY A 324 -0.51 7.01 1.77
N SER A 325 -1.67 7.43 2.25
CA SER A 325 -2.61 6.57 2.98
C SER A 325 -3.22 5.48 2.08
N PHE A 326 -3.24 4.23 2.55
CA PHE A 326 -3.91 3.11 1.88
C PHE A 326 -4.49 2.12 2.88
N ALA A 327 -5.46 1.34 2.42
CA ALA A 327 -6.01 0.17 3.10
C ALA A 327 -6.16 -0.99 2.12
N LEU A 328 -6.07 -2.21 2.62
CA LEU A 328 -6.19 -3.46 1.89
C LEU A 328 -6.78 -4.52 2.83
N ARG A 329 -7.78 -5.26 2.36
CA ARG A 329 -8.13 -6.54 2.98
C ARG A 329 -7.21 -7.63 2.42
N SER A 330 -6.70 -8.47 3.31
CA SER A 330 -5.95 -9.67 2.99
C SER A 330 -6.60 -10.81 3.76
N PHE A 331 -7.48 -11.56 3.12
CA PHE A 331 -8.26 -12.64 3.74
C PHE A 331 -8.94 -12.16 5.04
N ASP A 332 -8.58 -12.72 6.19
CA ASP A 332 -9.16 -12.39 7.50
C ASP A 332 -8.62 -11.07 8.08
N MET A 333 -7.54 -10.53 7.52
CA MET A 333 -6.84 -9.37 8.05
C MET A 333 -7.11 -8.10 7.26
N ASN A 334 -7.23 -7.00 8.00
CA ASN A 334 -7.10 -5.67 7.46
C ASN A 334 -5.64 -5.20 7.55
N VAL A 335 -5.17 -4.53 6.51
CA VAL A 335 -3.83 -3.91 6.43
C VAL A 335 -4.02 -2.46 6.04
N ALA A 336 -3.50 -1.52 6.82
CA ALA A 336 -3.56 -0.11 6.48
C ALA A 336 -2.29 0.64 6.89
N SER A 337 -2.00 1.73 6.20
CA SER A 337 -0.79 2.54 6.42
C SER A 337 -1.00 3.97 5.97
N THR A 338 -0.31 4.90 6.61
CA THR A 338 -0.27 6.32 6.26
C THR A 338 1.09 6.93 6.60
N GLY A 339 1.51 7.95 5.86
CA GLY A 339 2.81 8.59 6.05
C GLY A 339 3.97 7.77 5.45
N LEU A 340 5.12 7.77 6.12
CA LEU A 340 6.35 7.17 5.63
C LEU A 340 6.66 5.84 6.33
N SER A 341 6.90 4.80 5.54
CA SER A 341 7.53 3.55 6.00
C SER A 341 8.98 3.77 6.45
N LYS A 342 9.51 2.85 7.25
CA LYS A 342 10.94 2.79 7.62
C LYS A 342 11.84 2.90 6.37
N LYS A 343 11.53 2.12 5.34
CA LYS A 343 12.26 2.15 4.06
C LYS A 343 12.27 3.54 3.41
N GLN A 344 11.16 4.27 3.47
CA GLN A 344 11.08 5.64 2.92
C GLN A 344 11.87 6.64 3.77
N LEU A 345 11.80 6.53 5.11
CA LEU A 345 12.55 7.36 6.03
C LEU A 345 14.06 7.17 5.85
N ASP A 346 14.52 5.92 5.83
CA ASP A 346 15.92 5.56 5.58
C ASP A 346 16.39 6.06 4.20
N GLY A 347 15.58 5.83 3.16
CA GLY A 347 15.90 6.28 1.80
C GLY A 347 15.95 7.80 1.65
N ALA A 348 15.16 8.53 2.43
CA ALA A 348 15.17 9.99 2.50
C ALA A 348 16.20 10.54 3.51
N LYS A 349 16.88 9.66 4.26
CA LYS A 349 17.81 10.02 5.34
C LYS A 349 17.18 10.92 6.40
N ILE A 350 15.90 10.70 6.70
CA ILE A 350 15.18 11.42 7.76
C ILE A 350 15.40 10.66 9.06
N PRO A 351 15.96 11.28 10.12
CA PRO A 351 16.09 10.63 11.41
C PRO A 351 14.71 10.41 12.04
N TYR A 352 14.47 9.24 12.61
CA TYR A 352 13.22 8.89 13.28
C TYR A 352 13.50 8.00 14.49
N LYS A 353 12.57 7.98 15.43
CA LYS A 353 12.34 6.88 16.36
C LYS A 353 11.06 6.17 15.96
N SER A 354 10.90 4.92 16.37
CA SER A 354 9.65 4.19 16.23
C SER A 354 9.34 3.41 17.48
N THR A 355 8.08 3.01 17.60
CA THR A 355 7.61 2.04 18.58
C THR A 355 6.44 1.25 18.00
N LEU A 356 6.16 0.09 18.58
CA LEU A 356 5.07 -0.80 18.15
C LEU A 356 4.36 -1.45 19.35
N ILE A 357 3.08 -1.78 19.18
CA ILE A 357 2.26 -2.44 20.20
C ILE A 357 1.30 -3.45 19.58
N THR A 358 0.85 -4.42 20.39
CA THR A 358 -0.36 -5.20 20.11
C THR A 358 -1.50 -4.74 21.03
N HIS A 359 -2.64 -4.41 20.45
CA HIS A 359 -3.84 -4.01 21.18
C HIS A 359 -5.10 -4.53 20.48
N ASN A 360 -6.17 -4.77 21.23
CA ASN A 360 -7.45 -5.14 20.63
C ASN A 360 -8.23 -3.91 20.16
N ASP A 361 -9.11 -4.10 19.19
CA ASP A 361 -9.95 -3.03 18.64
C ASP A 361 -11.09 -2.60 19.56
N SER A 362 -11.45 -3.44 20.54
CA SER A 362 -12.53 -3.31 21.50
C SER A 362 -12.15 -3.98 22.83
N VAL A 363 -13.03 -3.93 23.85
CA VAL A 363 -12.71 -4.50 25.17
C VAL A 363 -12.60 -6.03 25.15
N ASN A 364 -11.58 -6.57 25.83
CA ASN A 364 -11.20 -8.00 25.75
C ASN A 364 -12.26 -9.00 26.21
N ILE A 365 -13.23 -8.58 27.03
CA ILE A 365 -14.30 -9.46 27.52
C ILE A 365 -15.32 -9.81 26.42
N LEU A 366 -15.33 -9.06 25.32
CA LEU A 366 -16.27 -9.28 24.21
C LEU A 366 -15.76 -10.37 23.25
N PRO A 367 -16.65 -11.24 22.76
CA PRO A 367 -16.27 -12.39 21.93
C PRO A 367 -15.74 -11.99 20.54
N TYR A 368 -16.07 -10.79 20.06
CA TYR A 368 -15.63 -10.25 18.77
C TYR A 368 -14.44 -9.29 18.89
N SER A 369 -13.84 -9.16 20.08
CA SER A 369 -12.61 -8.37 20.24
C SER A 369 -11.48 -8.95 19.42
N LYS A 370 -10.95 -8.17 18.47
CA LYS A 370 -9.91 -8.64 17.54
C LYS A 370 -8.59 -7.88 17.74
N PRO A 371 -7.44 -8.58 17.62
CA PRO A 371 -6.14 -7.95 17.78
C PRO A 371 -5.75 -7.09 16.59
N MET A 372 -4.99 -6.05 16.89
CA MET A 372 -4.33 -5.13 15.96
C MET A 372 -2.87 -4.96 16.37
N ASN A 373 -1.99 -4.99 15.38
CA ASN A 373 -0.56 -4.81 15.51
C ASN A 373 -0.20 -3.50 14.81
N MET A 374 0.34 -2.54 15.55
CA MET A 374 0.55 -1.19 15.06
C MET A 374 1.97 -0.72 15.30
N LYS A 375 2.47 0.10 14.38
CA LYS A 375 3.76 0.77 14.43
C LYS A 375 3.59 2.25 14.14
N ILE A 376 4.25 3.10 14.93
CA ILE A 376 4.35 4.54 14.69
C ILE A 376 5.82 4.94 14.55
N SER A 377 6.11 5.84 13.62
CA SER A 377 7.40 6.49 13.45
C SER A 377 7.26 8.00 13.60
N PHE A 378 8.20 8.62 14.30
CA PHE A 378 8.14 10.02 14.68
C PHE A 378 9.52 10.67 14.75
N ASP A 379 9.54 12.01 14.68
CA ASP A 379 10.73 12.84 14.81
C ASP A 379 11.34 12.70 16.21
N PRO A 380 12.63 12.33 16.34
CA PRO A 380 13.26 12.12 17.64
C PRO A 380 13.50 13.41 18.43
N TYR A 381 13.34 14.58 17.80
CA TYR A 381 13.55 15.90 18.40
C TYR A 381 12.25 16.66 18.64
N THR A 382 11.25 16.47 17.78
CA THR A 382 9.98 17.23 17.85
C THR A 382 8.75 16.38 18.17
N GLY A 383 8.84 15.05 18.09
CA GLY A 383 7.69 14.17 18.28
C GLY A 383 6.72 14.15 17.08
N LYS A 384 6.96 14.95 16.02
CA LYS A 384 6.11 14.96 14.83
C LYS A 384 5.95 13.59 14.22
N ILE A 385 4.71 13.21 13.90
CA ILE A 385 4.41 11.89 13.36
C ILE A 385 4.83 11.85 11.88
N TYR A 386 5.66 10.86 11.54
CA TYR A 386 6.09 10.62 10.16
C TYR A 386 5.32 9.51 9.48
N GLY A 387 4.94 8.46 10.22
CA GLY A 387 4.27 7.32 9.64
C GLY A 387 3.55 6.47 10.69
N PHE A 388 2.51 5.79 10.23
CA PHE A 388 1.74 4.86 11.04
C PHE A 388 1.26 3.71 10.18
N GLN A 389 1.40 2.50 10.69
CA GLN A 389 1.04 1.26 10.02
C GLN A 389 0.30 0.35 10.99
N ALA A 390 -0.74 -0.34 10.52
CA ALA A 390 -1.53 -1.24 11.33
C ALA A 390 -1.97 -2.47 10.53
N VAL A 391 -1.88 -3.66 11.14
CA VAL A 391 -2.38 -4.92 10.59
C VAL A 391 -3.11 -5.73 11.66
N GLY A 392 -4.23 -6.36 11.32
CA GLY A 392 -5.00 -7.15 12.27
C GLY A 392 -6.37 -7.55 11.75
N GLU A 393 -7.03 -8.47 12.45
CA GLU A 393 -8.44 -8.80 12.19
C GLU A 393 -9.38 -7.67 12.66
N GLY A 394 -8.91 -6.81 13.57
CA GLY A 394 -9.70 -5.71 14.10
C GLY A 394 -9.80 -4.49 13.17
N ASP A 395 -10.47 -3.46 13.67
CA ASP A 395 -10.68 -2.18 12.97
C ASP A 395 -9.40 -1.31 12.91
N VAL A 396 -8.47 -1.70 12.02
CA VAL A 396 -7.22 -0.99 11.75
C VAL A 396 -7.41 0.29 10.93
N VAL A 397 -8.43 0.30 10.05
CA VAL A 397 -8.64 1.40 9.08
C VAL A 397 -9.03 2.67 9.83
N LYS A 398 -9.92 2.57 10.83
CA LYS A 398 -10.25 3.69 11.71
C LYS A 398 -9.01 4.33 12.34
N ARG A 399 -8.08 3.50 12.84
CA ARG A 399 -6.87 3.99 13.51
C ARG A 399 -5.93 4.69 12.51
N VAL A 400 -5.79 4.13 11.31
CA VAL A 400 -4.98 4.74 10.25
C VAL A 400 -5.57 6.07 9.78
N ASP A 401 -6.89 6.18 9.64
CA ASP A 401 -7.54 7.41 9.17
C ASP A 401 -7.44 8.57 10.19
N ILE A 402 -7.54 8.26 11.49
CA ILE A 402 -7.29 9.22 12.57
C ILE A 402 -5.85 9.76 12.47
N VAL A 403 -4.87 8.85 12.42
CA VAL A 403 -3.46 9.26 12.34
C VAL A 403 -3.12 9.96 11.02
N ALA A 404 -3.76 9.57 9.91
CA ALA A 404 -3.61 10.25 8.62
C ALA A 404 -4.06 11.71 8.69
N SER A 405 -5.16 11.98 9.40
CA SER A 405 -5.68 13.33 9.61
C SER A 405 -4.70 14.17 10.44
N LEU A 406 -4.16 13.60 11.53
CA LEU A 406 -3.16 14.23 12.40
C LEU A 406 -1.85 14.55 11.66
N ILE A 407 -1.32 13.60 10.88
CA ILE A 407 -0.14 13.84 10.02
C ILE A 407 -0.42 14.99 9.03
N GLY A 408 -1.62 15.02 8.44
CA GLY A 408 -2.04 16.07 7.52
C GLY A 408 -2.00 17.47 8.15
N MET A 409 -2.32 17.56 9.45
CA MET A 409 -2.28 18.78 10.26
C MET A 409 -0.89 19.11 10.83
N GLY A 410 0.07 18.20 10.72
CA GLY A 410 1.42 18.37 11.26
C GLY A 410 1.53 18.12 12.76
N ALA A 411 0.62 17.31 13.30
CA ALA A 411 0.54 16.95 14.71
C ALA A 411 1.71 16.05 15.18
N ASP A 412 1.92 16.02 16.48
CA ASP A 412 2.93 15.19 17.15
C ASP A 412 2.32 14.04 17.97
N ILE A 413 3.17 13.28 18.65
CA ILE A 413 2.77 12.14 19.48
C ILE A 413 1.97 12.54 20.73
N TYR A 414 2.08 13.77 21.22
CA TYR A 414 1.26 14.26 22.34
C TYR A 414 -0.15 14.60 21.87
N ASP A 415 -0.28 15.21 20.70
CA ASP A 415 -1.59 15.41 20.06
C ASP A 415 -2.32 14.08 19.86
N LEU A 416 -1.60 13.01 19.47
CA LEU A 416 -2.18 11.67 19.34
C LEU A 416 -2.59 11.08 20.69
N TYR A 417 -1.81 11.31 21.75
CA TYR A 417 -2.14 10.85 23.10
C TYR A 417 -3.43 11.50 23.61
N ASP A 418 -3.60 12.80 23.39
CA ASP A 418 -4.76 13.58 23.84
C ASP A 418 -5.97 13.50 22.88
N THR A 419 -5.88 12.71 21.80
CA THR A 419 -6.99 12.54 20.86
C THR A 419 -8.17 11.82 21.53
N GLU A 420 -9.30 12.51 21.64
CA GLU A 420 -10.56 11.94 22.11
C GLU A 420 -11.18 11.04 21.03
N ILE A 421 -11.30 9.74 21.34
CA ILE A 421 -11.83 8.73 20.42
C ILE A 421 -13.17 8.24 20.93
N SER A 422 -14.18 8.19 20.05
CA SER A 422 -15.51 7.69 20.39
C SER A 422 -15.46 6.30 21.00
N TYR A 423 -15.90 6.18 22.25
CA TYR A 423 -15.89 4.94 23.00
C TYR A 423 -17.30 4.41 23.28
N GLN A 424 -17.48 3.15 22.91
CA GLN A 424 -18.46 2.22 23.44
C GLN A 424 -17.80 0.84 23.39
N PRO A 425 -18.06 -0.10 24.34
CA PRO A 425 -17.34 -1.36 24.46
C PRO A 425 -17.12 -2.16 23.17
N ILE A 426 -18.05 -2.10 22.20
CA ILE A 426 -18.00 -2.82 20.91
C ILE A 426 -17.00 -2.19 19.93
N TYR A 427 -16.77 -0.88 20.02
CA TYR A 427 -16.02 -0.12 19.02
C TYR A 427 -14.61 0.27 19.48
N SER A 428 -14.36 0.36 20.78
CA SER A 428 -13.07 0.80 21.33
C SER A 428 -12.90 0.34 22.79
N THR A 429 -11.83 0.81 23.43
CA THR A 429 -11.52 0.69 24.85
C THR A 429 -11.54 2.09 25.49
N PRO A 430 -11.70 2.22 26.82
CA PRO A 430 -11.71 3.54 27.47
C PRO A 430 -10.47 4.39 27.17
N GLU A 431 -9.32 3.72 27.07
CA GLU A 431 -8.11 4.27 26.46
C GLU A 431 -7.91 3.51 25.14
N ASP A 432 -8.05 4.17 23.99
CA ASP A 432 -7.94 3.50 22.69
C ASP A 432 -6.51 2.98 22.48
N ALA A 433 -6.40 2.02 21.58
CA ALA A 433 -5.15 1.51 21.06
C ALA A 433 -4.19 2.63 20.60
N LEU A 434 -4.70 3.72 20.02
CA LEU A 434 -3.89 4.89 19.65
C LEU A 434 -3.34 5.66 20.84
N ASN A 435 -4.15 5.91 21.89
CA ASN A 435 -3.67 6.59 23.10
C ASN A 435 -2.57 5.77 23.78
N THR A 436 -2.76 4.45 23.86
CA THR A 436 -1.75 3.52 24.42
C THR A 436 -0.45 3.54 23.60
N LEU A 437 -0.54 3.55 22.26
CA LEU A 437 0.63 3.61 21.39
C LEU A 437 1.37 4.94 21.54
N ALA A 438 0.63 6.05 21.59
CA ALA A 438 1.18 7.38 21.79
C ALA A 438 1.89 7.52 23.14
N SER A 439 1.30 6.98 24.21
CA SER A 439 1.94 6.91 25.53
C SER A 439 3.29 6.20 25.47
N GLN A 440 3.38 5.06 24.77
CA GLN A 440 4.66 4.37 24.58
C GLN A 440 5.64 5.17 23.70
N ALA A 441 5.14 5.87 22.68
CA ALA A 441 5.97 6.73 21.84
C ALA A 441 6.56 7.90 22.65
N ILE A 442 5.78 8.49 23.55
CA ILE A 442 6.22 9.56 24.47
C ILE A 442 7.31 9.03 25.40
N ASP A 443 7.13 7.85 26.00
CA ASP A 443 8.15 7.24 26.86
C ASP A 443 9.49 7.02 26.11
N VAL A 444 9.43 6.62 24.83
CA VAL A 444 10.61 6.45 23.96
C VAL A 444 11.20 7.80 23.52
N PHE A 445 10.35 8.79 23.27
CA PHE A 445 10.75 10.14 22.90
C PHE A 445 11.54 10.82 24.03
N GLU A 446 10.98 10.82 25.23
CA GLU A 446 11.55 11.43 26.45
C GLU A 446 12.71 10.61 27.04
N GLY A 447 13.00 9.43 26.49
CA GLY A 447 14.10 8.56 26.94
C GLY A 447 13.81 7.83 28.26
N LYS A 448 12.55 7.82 28.70
CA LYS A 448 12.09 6.99 29.83
C LYS A 448 12.30 5.52 29.52
N ILE A 449 11.99 5.08 28.29
CA ILE A 449 12.24 3.71 27.83
C ILE A 449 13.40 3.69 26.86
N LYS A 450 14.42 2.88 27.17
CA LYS A 450 15.49 2.50 26.25
C LYS A 450 15.06 1.25 25.49
N ASN A 451 14.70 1.40 24.22
CA ASN A 451 14.17 0.33 23.39
C ASN A 451 15.24 -0.29 22.45
N ILE A 452 15.07 -1.56 22.12
CA ILE A 452 15.77 -2.26 21.04
C ILE A 452 14.72 -2.70 20.03
N GLU A 453 14.84 -2.24 18.79
CA GLU A 453 13.99 -2.67 17.70
C GLU A 453 14.31 -4.12 17.29
N ILE A 454 13.31 -4.88 16.87
CA ILE A 454 13.47 -6.27 16.43
C ILE A 454 14.55 -6.45 15.34
N PRO A 455 14.61 -5.61 14.28
CA PRO A 455 15.65 -5.75 13.26
C PRO A 455 17.08 -5.56 13.78
N GLN A 456 17.25 -4.86 14.91
CA GLN A 456 18.55 -4.63 15.53
C GLN A 456 18.98 -5.80 16.44
N LEU A 457 18.03 -6.60 16.92
CA LEU A 457 18.28 -7.64 17.92
C LEU A 457 19.37 -8.62 17.47
N GLN A 458 19.34 -9.09 16.23
CA GLN A 458 20.31 -10.08 15.74
C GLN A 458 21.75 -9.60 15.83
N GLN A 459 21.99 -8.30 15.61
CA GLN A 459 23.34 -7.71 15.59
C GLN A 459 23.80 -7.28 16.99
N ARG A 460 22.86 -7.06 17.91
CA ARG A 460 23.13 -6.45 19.22
C ARG A 460 22.85 -7.36 20.39
N LYS A 461 22.33 -8.57 20.17
CA LYS A 461 21.94 -9.52 21.23
C LYS A 461 23.07 -9.78 22.23
N ASP A 462 24.32 -9.83 21.77
CA ASP A 462 25.49 -10.11 22.61
C ASP A 462 25.89 -8.90 23.50
N GLU A 463 25.26 -7.73 23.31
CA GLU A 463 25.39 -6.60 24.24
C GLU A 463 24.58 -6.82 25.53
N PHE A 464 23.67 -7.80 25.59
CA PHE A 464 22.64 -7.90 26.63
C PHE A 464 22.60 -9.26 27.30
N ILE A 465 22.27 -9.26 28.60
CA ILE A 465 21.63 -10.40 29.25
C ILE A 465 20.13 -10.33 28.94
N ILE A 466 19.63 -11.32 28.20
CA ILE A 466 18.25 -11.33 27.74
C ILE A 466 17.35 -11.98 28.79
N VAL A 467 16.31 -11.26 29.25
CA VAL A 467 15.42 -11.70 30.32
C VAL A 467 13.99 -11.83 29.78
N ASP A 468 13.46 -13.04 29.83
CA ASP A 468 12.06 -13.32 29.57
C ASP A 468 11.24 -13.26 30.86
N VAL A 469 10.30 -12.32 30.94
CA VAL A 469 9.43 -12.15 32.11
C VAL A 469 8.09 -12.86 32.00
N ARG A 470 7.91 -13.73 30.99
CA ARG A 470 6.74 -14.60 30.87
C ARG A 470 6.76 -15.72 31.90
N GLU A 471 5.63 -16.42 32.02
CA GLU A 471 5.56 -17.63 32.82
C GLU A 471 6.37 -18.75 32.18
N LYS A 472 6.77 -19.73 33.01
CA LYS A 472 7.67 -20.81 32.59
C LYS A 472 7.12 -21.60 31.40
N GLU A 473 5.81 -21.85 31.37
CA GLU A 473 5.15 -22.60 30.30
C GLU A 473 5.15 -21.84 28.96
N GLU A 474 5.18 -20.50 28.98
CA GLU A 474 5.31 -19.69 27.77
C GLU A 474 6.76 -19.73 27.25
N PHE A 475 7.74 -19.69 28.16
CA PHE A 475 9.17 -19.77 27.83
C PHE A 475 9.55 -21.13 27.20
N GLU A 476 9.07 -22.23 27.78
CA GLU A 476 9.35 -23.59 27.28
C GLU A 476 8.78 -23.87 25.88
N LYS A 477 7.74 -23.13 25.45
CA LYS A 477 7.17 -23.29 24.11
C LYS A 477 8.04 -22.68 23.02
N SER A 478 8.57 -21.49 23.27
CA SER A 478 9.57 -20.83 22.44
C SER A 478 10.08 -19.59 23.16
N HIS A 479 11.37 -19.32 23.09
CA HIS A 479 12.00 -18.17 23.72
C HIS A 479 13.20 -17.69 22.90
N ILE A 480 13.72 -16.51 23.19
CA ILE A 480 14.95 -16.02 22.56
C ILE A 480 16.13 -16.88 23.03
N LYS A 481 16.98 -17.36 22.11
CA LYS A 481 18.17 -18.15 22.44
C LYS A 481 19.01 -17.46 23.52
N ASN A 482 19.45 -18.24 24.50
CA ASN A 482 20.20 -17.79 25.67
C ASN A 482 19.45 -16.84 26.64
N ALA A 483 18.12 -16.68 26.49
CA ALA A 483 17.35 -15.91 27.46
C ALA A 483 17.22 -16.65 28.79
N ILE A 484 17.23 -15.89 29.88
CA ILE A 484 16.89 -16.39 31.22
C ILE A 484 15.42 -16.10 31.50
N ASN A 485 14.70 -17.07 32.06
CA ASN A 485 13.31 -16.88 32.46
C ASN A 485 13.23 -16.38 33.91
N ILE A 486 12.72 -15.16 34.11
CA ILE A 486 12.41 -14.58 35.41
C ILE A 486 10.98 -14.04 35.36
N PRO A 487 9.95 -14.85 35.67
CA PRO A 487 8.56 -14.42 35.66
C PRO A 487 8.34 -13.15 36.48
N VAL A 488 7.40 -12.29 36.07
CA VAL A 488 7.15 -10.97 36.70
C VAL A 488 7.07 -11.07 38.24
N ALA A 489 6.37 -12.07 38.77
CA ALA A 489 6.18 -12.26 40.20
C ALA A 489 7.47 -12.59 40.98
N LYS A 490 8.55 -12.96 40.28
CA LYS A 490 9.85 -13.35 40.84
C LYS A 490 10.95 -12.32 40.55
N ILE A 491 10.62 -11.17 39.97
CA ILE A 491 11.59 -10.12 39.68
C ILE A 491 12.08 -9.51 41.00
N ASP A 492 13.39 -9.62 41.22
CA ASP A 492 14.10 -8.97 42.32
C ASP A 492 15.00 -7.86 41.74
N PRO A 493 14.79 -6.57 42.07
CA PRO A 493 15.65 -5.47 41.63
C PRO A 493 17.13 -5.65 41.95
N ASP A 494 17.48 -6.35 43.02
CA ASP A 494 18.89 -6.58 43.40
C ASP A 494 19.66 -7.37 42.34
N TYR A 495 18.99 -8.28 41.62
CA TYR A 495 19.57 -9.02 40.50
C TYR A 495 20.13 -8.08 39.40
N PHE A 496 19.51 -6.90 39.24
CA PHE A 496 19.80 -5.96 38.17
C PHE A 496 20.77 -4.83 38.56
N LYS A 497 21.21 -4.75 39.83
CA LYS A 497 22.10 -3.69 40.35
C LYS A 497 23.55 -3.75 39.86
N ASN A 498 23.90 -4.71 39.00
CA ASN A 498 25.24 -4.81 38.43
C ASN A 498 25.42 -3.94 37.16
N LYS A 499 26.62 -3.97 36.57
CA LYS A 499 26.96 -3.14 35.40
C LYS A 499 26.53 -3.74 34.05
N ASN A 500 25.86 -4.89 34.03
CA ASN A 500 25.42 -5.51 32.77
C ASN A 500 24.28 -4.72 32.15
N LYS A 501 24.08 -4.90 30.83
CA LYS A 501 22.87 -4.44 30.14
C LYS A 501 21.86 -5.57 30.09
N TYR A 502 20.62 -5.27 30.43
CA TYR A 502 19.52 -6.23 30.43
C TYR A 502 18.53 -5.90 29.34
N LEU A 503 18.18 -6.86 28.50
CA LEU A 503 17.12 -6.73 27.52
C LEU A 503 15.90 -7.55 27.96
N ILE A 504 14.85 -6.85 28.35
CA ILE A 504 13.66 -7.44 28.94
C ILE A 504 12.56 -7.54 27.88
N TYR A 505 11.93 -8.71 27.80
CA TYR A 505 10.82 -8.96 26.88
C TYR A 505 9.75 -9.85 27.52
N CYS A 506 8.55 -9.84 26.93
CA CYS A 506 7.48 -10.77 27.30
C CYS A 506 6.71 -11.26 26.07
N GLN A 507 5.41 -11.54 26.18
CA GLN A 507 4.62 -11.94 25.00
C GLN A 507 4.29 -10.76 24.08
N SER A 508 3.68 -9.71 24.61
CA SER A 508 3.16 -8.57 23.83
C SER A 508 3.83 -7.22 24.15
N GLY A 509 4.85 -7.24 25.02
CA GLY A 509 5.54 -6.05 25.52
C GLY A 509 4.95 -5.42 26.78
N ARG A 510 3.67 -5.67 27.13
CA ARG A 510 3.01 -5.00 28.27
C ARG A 510 3.67 -5.31 29.62
N ARG A 511 3.84 -6.59 29.95
CA ARG A 511 4.51 -7.02 31.20
C ARG A 511 5.95 -6.51 31.28
N ALA A 512 6.69 -6.60 30.16
CA ALA A 512 8.06 -6.14 30.08
C ALA A 512 8.16 -4.62 30.30
N LYS A 513 7.28 -3.82 29.69
CA LYS A 513 7.22 -2.36 29.90
C LYS A 513 7.04 -2.03 31.39
N THR A 514 6.11 -2.70 32.08
CA THR A 514 5.91 -2.50 33.53
C THR A 514 7.17 -2.83 34.32
N VAL A 515 7.81 -3.97 34.05
CA VAL A 515 9.06 -4.37 34.72
C VAL A 515 10.17 -3.35 34.47
N VAL A 516 10.38 -2.95 33.21
CA VAL A 516 11.40 -1.96 32.82
C VAL A 516 11.18 -0.64 33.56
N ASN A 517 9.95 -0.11 33.54
CA ASN A 517 9.61 1.13 34.22
C ASN A 517 9.85 1.04 35.74
N ASN A 518 9.50 -0.09 36.37
CA ASN A 518 9.71 -0.27 37.81
C ASN A 518 11.20 -0.35 38.15
N LEU A 519 11.99 -1.11 37.39
CA LEU A 519 13.44 -1.20 37.61
C LEU A 519 14.13 0.16 37.41
N GLN A 520 13.71 0.94 36.41
CA GLN A 520 14.26 2.28 36.18
C GLN A 520 13.90 3.28 37.29
N LYS A 521 12.72 3.16 37.91
CA LYS A 521 12.34 3.97 39.09
C LYS A 521 13.23 3.70 40.30
N GLU A 522 13.78 2.49 40.41
CA GLU A 522 14.79 2.11 41.41
C GLU A 522 16.21 2.63 41.07
N GLY A 523 16.35 3.44 40.00
CA GLY A 523 17.63 4.02 39.57
C GLY A 523 18.48 3.11 38.68
N LEU A 524 17.92 2.02 38.16
CA LEU A 524 18.64 1.09 37.29
C LEU A 524 18.68 1.60 35.84
N GLU A 525 19.85 2.03 35.38
CA GLU A 525 19.99 2.70 34.07
C GLU A 525 20.19 1.75 32.88
N ASN A 526 20.69 0.54 33.10
CA ASN A 526 21.07 -0.41 32.04
C ASN A 526 19.94 -1.40 31.67
N ILE A 527 18.70 -0.95 31.79
CA ILE A 527 17.51 -1.74 31.51
C ILE A 527 16.93 -1.34 30.16
N TYR A 528 16.83 -2.29 29.24
CA TYR A 528 16.34 -2.13 27.88
C TYR A 528 15.08 -2.97 27.65
N TYR A 529 14.23 -2.48 26.77
CA TYR A 529 12.98 -3.09 26.38
C TYR A 529 13.05 -3.61 24.94
N LEU A 530 12.69 -4.87 24.71
CA LEU A 530 12.53 -5.38 23.34
C LEU A 530 11.14 -5.05 22.80
N GLU A 531 11.10 -4.18 21.78
CA GLU A 531 9.84 -3.73 21.18
C GLU A 531 9.04 -4.89 20.60
N GLY A 532 7.74 -4.94 20.90
CA GLY A 532 6.80 -5.95 20.39
C GLY A 532 6.97 -7.33 21.00
N SER A 533 8.17 -7.59 21.53
CA SER A 533 8.55 -8.83 22.18
C SER A 533 8.21 -10.06 21.31
N MET A 534 7.77 -11.17 21.88
CA MET A 534 7.58 -12.43 21.14
C MET A 534 6.55 -12.36 20.02
N ASN A 535 5.44 -11.66 20.23
CA ASN A 535 4.37 -11.55 19.24
C ASN A 535 4.86 -11.08 17.87
N TYR A 536 5.75 -10.10 17.85
CA TYR A 536 6.34 -9.58 16.62
C TYR A 536 7.58 -10.38 16.20
N LEU A 537 8.41 -10.77 17.18
CA LEU A 537 9.68 -11.46 16.90
C LEU A 537 9.46 -12.81 16.22
N GLU A 538 8.46 -13.59 16.63
CA GLU A 538 8.10 -14.87 16.00
C GLU A 538 7.74 -14.68 14.51
N LYS A 539 6.96 -13.65 14.20
CA LYS A 539 6.54 -13.35 12.82
C LYS A 539 7.71 -12.85 12.00
N TYR A 540 8.46 -11.91 12.55
CA TYR A 540 9.65 -11.35 11.93
C TYR A 540 10.68 -12.44 11.61
N GLN A 541 10.93 -13.36 12.56
CA GLN A 541 11.87 -14.46 12.36
C GLN A 541 11.51 -15.31 11.15
N LYS A 542 10.25 -15.76 11.10
CA LYS A 542 9.73 -16.59 10.00
C LYS A 542 9.77 -15.84 8.66
N THR A 543 9.46 -14.55 8.68
CA THR A 543 9.43 -13.73 7.46
C THR A 543 10.81 -13.46 6.89
N MET A 544 11.76 -13.13 7.77
CA MET A 544 13.12 -12.74 7.39
C MET A 544 14.09 -13.92 7.33
N GLY A 545 13.70 -15.11 7.80
CA GLY A 545 14.55 -16.30 7.81
C GLY A 545 15.75 -16.16 8.74
N VAL A 546 15.59 -15.40 9.83
CA VAL A 546 16.62 -15.29 10.89
C VAL A 546 16.45 -16.42 11.90
N ASP A 547 17.47 -16.68 12.71
CA ASP A 547 17.48 -17.78 13.68
C ASP A 547 17.84 -17.23 15.08
N ILE A 548 16.82 -16.77 15.79
CA ILE A 548 16.90 -16.01 17.06
C ILE A 548 16.22 -16.75 18.21
N LEU A 549 15.19 -17.55 17.91
CA LEU A 549 14.37 -18.27 18.87
C LEU A 549 14.84 -19.73 19.02
N GLU A 550 14.66 -20.27 20.21
CA GLU A 550 14.77 -21.70 20.57
C GLU A 550 13.38 -22.33 20.68
#